data_AF-A0A3C7W1A8-F1
#
_entry.id   AF-A0A3C7W1A8-F1
#
_cell.length_a   1.000
_cell.length_b   1.000
_cell.length_c   1.000
_cell.angle_alpha   90.00
_cell.angle_beta   90.00
_cell.angle_gamma   90.00
#
_symmetry.space_group_name_H-M   'P 1'
#
loop_
_entity.id
_entity.type
_entity.pdbx_description
1 polymer ?
#
loop_
_entity_poly.entity_id
_entity_poly.type
_entity_poly.pdbx_seq_one_letter_code
_entity_poly.pdbx_strand_id
1 'polypeptide(L)'
;FVQNPGYVRRRFDGQRADTPEEQTEFTADGQPYTVKRLVLGSAPAKLPIPKPRCPELQELVDQLEQLPAPDGFRRVTHMLVDAGARDITWVDPLPADIIRTPPAIGFTVATMKFQGRVTVLYERGLDLYAVELHRAGELVERVDEVFFDTLGETLERLIDDGSWRRIRVQCLSCRKAIRH
;
A
#
# COMPACT_ATOMS: atom_id res chain seq x y z
N PHE A 1 -22.62 -17.95 -16.93
CA PHE A 1 -21.85 -18.46 -15.77
C PHE A 1 -21.30 -17.27 -15.02
N VAL A 2 -21.83 -17.00 -13.83
CA VAL A 2 -21.28 -15.97 -12.94
C VAL A 2 -20.18 -16.67 -12.15
N GLN A 3 -18.92 -16.46 -12.52
CA GLN A 3 -17.82 -16.78 -11.62
C GLN A 3 -17.83 -15.72 -10.52
N ASN A 4 -18.05 -16.16 -9.28
CA ASN A 4 -17.86 -15.34 -8.09
C ASN A 4 -16.42 -15.60 -7.61
N PRO A 5 -15.40 -14.82 -8.03
CA PRO A 5 -14.16 -14.87 -7.31
C PRO A 5 -14.46 -14.24 -5.95
N GLY A 6 -14.45 -15.03 -4.87
CA GLY A 6 -14.40 -14.48 -3.52
C GLY A 6 -13.24 -13.47 -3.41
N TYR A 7 -13.17 -12.71 -2.32
CA TYR A 7 -12.08 -11.74 -2.12
C TYR A 7 -10.70 -12.35 -2.46
N VAL A 8 -9.99 -11.70 -3.39
CA VAL A 8 -8.64 -12.08 -3.80
C VAL A 8 -7.69 -10.97 -3.39
N ARG A 9 -6.70 -11.29 -2.55
CA ARG A 9 -5.64 -10.35 -2.16
C ARG A 9 -4.83 -9.92 -3.38
N ARG A 10 -4.59 -8.61 -3.51
CA ARG A 10 -3.83 -8.02 -4.61
C ARG A 10 -2.62 -7.24 -4.12
N ARG A 11 -1.67 -7.05 -5.03
CA ARG A 11 -0.52 -6.15 -4.89
C ARG A 11 -0.81 -4.81 -5.58
N PHE A 12 0.09 -3.84 -5.41
CA PHE A 12 -0.01 -2.53 -6.09
C PHE A 12 0.09 -2.62 -7.63
N ASP A 13 0.64 -3.70 -8.17
CA ASP A 13 0.67 -4.00 -9.61
C ASP A 13 -0.66 -4.59 -10.14
N GLY A 14 -1.66 -4.76 -9.26
CA GLY A 14 -2.97 -5.34 -9.58
C GLY A 14 -2.97 -6.87 -9.70
N GLN A 15 -1.82 -7.53 -9.65
CA GLN A 15 -1.71 -9.00 -9.64
C GLN A 15 -2.14 -9.56 -8.29
N ARG A 16 -2.43 -10.86 -8.28
CA ARG A 16 -2.78 -11.53 -7.03
C ARG A 16 -1.54 -11.65 -6.14
N ALA A 17 -1.74 -11.59 -4.82
CA ALA A 17 -0.64 -11.72 -3.87
C ALA A 17 0.07 -13.09 -3.95
N ASP A 18 -0.62 -14.13 -4.44
CA ASP A 18 -0.05 -15.46 -4.68
C ASP A 18 0.63 -15.61 -6.05
N THR A 19 0.68 -14.55 -6.88
CA THR A 19 1.42 -14.61 -8.15
C THR A 19 2.94 -14.72 -7.88
N PRO A 20 3.64 -15.71 -8.47
CA PRO A 20 5.08 -15.90 -8.27
C PRO A 20 5.89 -14.67 -8.68
N GLU A 21 6.92 -14.35 -7.91
CA GLU A 21 7.93 -13.36 -8.30
C GLU A 21 9.10 -14.07 -8.98
N GLU A 22 9.52 -13.55 -10.14
CA GLU A 22 10.72 -14.01 -10.83
C GLU A 22 11.84 -13.02 -10.54
N GLN A 23 12.95 -13.50 -9.95
CA GLN A 23 14.14 -12.71 -9.73
C GLN A 23 15.31 -13.38 -10.44
N THR A 24 16.07 -12.59 -11.22
CA THR A 24 17.36 -13.04 -11.76
C THR A 24 18.41 -12.86 -10.67
N GLU A 25 18.92 -13.95 -10.15
CA GLU A 25 20.07 -13.98 -9.25
C GLU A 25 21.32 -14.38 -10.05
N PHE A 26 22.51 -14.09 -9.51
CA PHE A 26 23.78 -14.43 -10.14
C PHE A 26 24.54 -15.38 -9.24
N THR A 27 25.12 -16.44 -9.81
CA THR A 27 26.04 -17.32 -9.08
C THR A 27 27.31 -16.57 -8.68
N ALA A 28 28.11 -17.14 -7.77
CA ALA A 28 29.42 -16.59 -7.40
C ALA A 28 30.36 -16.39 -8.62
N ASP A 29 30.13 -17.15 -9.69
CA ASP A 29 30.86 -17.07 -10.96
C ASP A 29 30.23 -16.10 -11.98
N GLY A 30 29.20 -15.34 -11.57
CA GLY A 30 28.54 -14.32 -12.38
C GLY A 30 27.52 -14.85 -13.40
N GLN A 31 27.14 -16.13 -13.33
CA GLN A 31 26.19 -16.72 -14.27
C GLN A 31 24.75 -16.46 -13.79
N PRO A 32 23.88 -15.85 -14.62
CA PRO A 32 22.51 -15.54 -14.22
C PRO A 32 21.67 -16.81 -14.13
N TYR A 33 20.88 -16.94 -13.06
CA TYR A 33 19.84 -17.95 -12.91
C TYR A 33 18.53 -17.31 -12.47
N THR A 34 17.41 -17.83 -12.97
CA THR A 34 16.07 -17.33 -12.62
C THR A 34 15.53 -18.10 -11.42
N VAL A 35 15.28 -17.39 -10.32
CA VAL A 35 14.56 -17.93 -9.16
C VAL A 35 13.10 -17.55 -9.29
N LYS A 36 12.22 -18.57 -9.34
CA LYS A 36 10.77 -18.37 -9.17
C LYS A 36 10.40 -18.58 -7.71
N ARG A 37 10.07 -17.51 -6.99
CA ARG A 37 9.65 -17.59 -5.59
C ARG A 37 8.13 -17.57 -5.51
N LEU A 38 7.54 -18.67 -5.04
CA LEU A 38 6.13 -18.76 -4.68
C LEU A 38 6.01 -18.54 -3.17
N VAL A 39 5.56 -17.37 -2.74
CA VAL A 39 5.28 -17.11 -1.32
C VAL A 39 3.83 -17.50 -1.03
N LEU A 40 3.65 -18.67 -0.41
CA LEU A 40 2.34 -19.17 0.00
C LEU A 40 1.94 -18.51 1.33
N GLY A 41 0.96 -17.60 1.27
CA GLY A 41 0.43 -16.90 2.44
C GLY A 41 1.10 -15.54 2.69
N SER A 42 0.26 -14.54 2.97
CA SER A 42 0.57 -13.21 3.53
C SER A 42 1.89 -12.53 3.11
N ALA A 43 2.33 -12.72 1.86
CA ALA A 43 3.38 -11.88 1.29
C ALA A 43 2.90 -10.42 1.40
N PRO A 44 3.60 -9.54 2.13
CA PRO A 44 3.22 -8.15 2.21
C PRO A 44 3.19 -7.55 0.79
N ALA A 45 2.17 -6.78 0.46
CA ALA A 45 2.15 -6.03 -0.78
C ALA A 45 3.26 -4.98 -0.72
N LYS A 46 4.40 -5.27 -1.37
CA LYS A 46 5.56 -4.38 -1.41
C LYS A 46 5.19 -3.04 -2.02
N LEU A 47 5.63 -1.96 -1.37
CA LEU A 47 5.46 -0.62 -1.89
C LEU A 47 6.34 -0.46 -3.14
N PRO A 48 5.78 -0.06 -4.30
CA PRO A 48 6.53 0.05 -5.55
C PRO A 48 7.32 1.36 -5.59
N ILE A 49 8.26 1.53 -4.65
CA ILE A 49 9.17 2.66 -4.56
C ILE A 49 10.62 2.15 -4.67
N PRO A 50 11.58 2.96 -5.18
CA PRO A 50 12.98 2.60 -5.09
C PRO A 50 13.40 2.50 -3.62
N LYS A 51 14.45 1.71 -3.35
CA LYS A 51 15.01 1.59 -2.01
C LYS A 51 15.36 2.98 -1.44
N PRO A 52 14.73 3.43 -0.34
CA PRO A 52 15.05 4.70 0.28
C PRO A 52 16.52 4.84 0.69
N ARG A 53 17.03 6.07 0.65
CA ARG A 53 18.37 6.40 1.14
C ARG A 53 18.31 6.88 2.59
N CYS A 54 17.22 7.55 2.96
CA CYS A 54 16.89 7.93 4.32
C CYS A 54 16.50 6.69 5.14
N PRO A 55 17.22 6.38 6.24
CA PRO A 55 16.87 5.26 7.12
C PRO A 55 15.44 5.35 7.67
N GLU A 56 14.98 6.55 8.02
CA GLU A 56 13.66 6.77 8.61
C GLU A 56 12.54 6.58 7.58
N LEU A 57 12.76 6.93 6.31
CA LEU A 57 11.83 6.56 5.24
C LEU A 57 11.81 5.04 5.02
N GLN A 58 12.98 4.39 5.04
CA GLN A 58 13.08 2.94 4.92
C GLN A 58 12.29 2.25 6.04
N GLU A 59 12.43 2.72 7.28
CA GLU A 59 11.71 2.16 8.42
C GLU A 59 10.20 2.41 8.33
N LEU A 60 9.75 3.60 7.92
CA LEU A 60 8.34 3.87 7.64
C LEU A 60 7.77 2.91 6.59
N VAL A 61 8.51 2.66 5.51
CA VAL A 61 8.11 1.75 4.44
C VAL A 61 8.02 0.31 4.96
N ASP A 62 9.04 -0.14 5.69
CA ASP A 62 9.05 -1.47 6.29
C ASP A 62 7.90 -1.64 7.29
N GLN A 63 7.59 -0.62 8.09
CA GLN A 63 6.46 -0.63 9.00
C GLN A 63 5.12 -0.72 8.25
N LEU A 64 4.87 0.09 7.21
CA LEU A 64 3.65 -0.03 6.41
C LEU A 64 3.50 -1.43 5.79
N GLU A 65 4.60 -2.02 5.34
CA GLU A 65 4.59 -3.36 4.77
C GLU A 65 4.39 -4.46 5.80
N GLN A 66 4.87 -4.29 7.03
CA GLN A 66 4.83 -5.33 8.06
C GLN A 66 3.65 -5.21 9.03
N LEU A 67 3.20 -4.00 9.35
CA LEU A 67 2.17 -3.79 10.37
C LEU A 67 0.85 -4.47 9.99
N PRO A 68 0.19 -5.15 10.94
CA PRO A 68 -1.14 -5.69 10.71
C PRO A 68 -2.15 -4.54 10.55
N ALA A 69 -3.16 -4.76 9.71
CA ALA A 69 -4.37 -3.96 9.79
C ALA A 69 -5.15 -4.38 11.06
N PRO A 70 -5.99 -3.49 11.64
CA PRO A 70 -6.70 -3.77 12.89
C PRO A 70 -7.62 -4.99 12.85
N ASP A 71 -8.05 -5.41 11.64
CA ASP A 71 -8.85 -6.62 11.45
C ASP A 71 -8.09 -7.94 11.70
N GLY A 72 -6.76 -7.92 11.81
CA GLY A 72 -5.93 -9.10 12.06
C GLY A 72 -5.73 -10.05 10.86
N PHE A 73 -6.34 -9.77 9.70
CA PHE A 73 -6.27 -10.61 8.50
C PHE A 73 -5.44 -10.01 7.38
N ARG A 74 -5.32 -8.67 7.38
CA ARG A 74 -4.58 -7.89 6.38
C ARG A 74 -3.36 -7.24 7.02
N ARG A 75 -2.47 -6.75 6.17
CA ARG A 75 -1.41 -5.80 6.56
C ARG A 75 -1.83 -4.41 6.10
N VAL A 76 -1.18 -3.36 6.61
CA VAL A 76 -1.50 -1.98 6.23
C VAL A 76 -1.39 -1.78 4.71
N THR A 77 -0.40 -2.35 4.03
CA THR A 77 -0.32 -2.28 2.55
C THR A 77 -1.48 -2.96 1.82
N HIS A 78 -2.04 -4.05 2.36
CA HIS A 78 -3.25 -4.65 1.79
C HIS A 78 -4.46 -3.74 1.95
N MET A 79 -4.59 -3.09 3.12
CA MET A 79 -5.65 -2.11 3.36
C MET A 79 -5.51 -0.90 2.42
N LEU A 80 -4.29 -0.43 2.15
CA LEU A 80 -4.04 0.62 1.16
C LEU A 80 -4.46 0.17 -0.26
N VAL A 81 -4.12 -1.04 -0.67
CA VAL A 81 -4.56 -1.60 -1.96
C VAL A 81 -6.10 -1.69 -2.04
N ASP A 82 -6.74 -2.18 -0.99
CA ASP A 82 -8.21 -2.26 -0.90
C ASP A 82 -8.86 -0.87 -0.93
N ALA A 83 -8.19 0.14 -0.37
CA ALA A 83 -8.59 1.55 -0.43
C ALA A 83 -8.34 2.20 -1.81
N GLY A 84 -7.81 1.46 -2.79
CA GLY A 84 -7.52 1.94 -4.13
C GLY A 84 -6.29 2.85 -4.20
N ALA A 85 -5.31 2.65 -3.30
CA ALA A 85 -4.08 3.42 -3.27
C ALA A 85 -3.34 3.38 -4.62
N ARG A 86 -3.07 4.56 -5.17
CA ARG A 86 -2.37 4.82 -6.43
C ARG A 86 -1.58 6.13 -6.35
N ASP A 87 -0.92 6.52 -7.44
CA ASP A 87 -0.16 7.78 -7.54
C ASP A 87 0.81 7.95 -6.36
N ILE A 88 1.59 6.90 -6.09
CA ILE A 88 2.49 6.84 -4.93
C ILE A 88 3.61 7.86 -5.10
N THR A 89 3.91 8.54 -4.00
CA THR A 89 4.92 9.59 -3.92
C THR A 89 5.64 9.47 -2.61
N TRP A 90 6.88 9.94 -2.55
CA TRP A 90 7.68 9.88 -1.34
C TRP A 90 8.63 11.08 -1.27
N VAL A 91 9.06 11.38 -0.05
CA VAL A 91 10.08 12.37 0.26
C VAL A 91 11.21 11.62 0.93
N ASP A 92 12.33 11.47 0.21
CA ASP A 92 13.54 10.76 0.65
C ASP A 92 14.67 11.76 0.92
N PRO A 93 14.65 12.46 2.08
CA PRO A 93 15.60 13.52 2.39
C PRO A 93 16.99 12.96 2.69
N LEU A 94 18.01 13.81 2.67
CA LEU A 94 19.28 13.46 3.29
C LEU A 94 19.11 13.42 4.82
N PRO A 95 19.86 12.58 5.55
CA PRO A 95 19.77 12.54 7.01
C PRO A 95 19.96 13.90 7.69
N ALA A 96 20.78 14.78 7.12
CA ALA A 96 21.01 16.13 7.61
C ALA A 96 19.79 17.07 7.43
N ASP A 97 18.87 16.75 6.53
CA ASP A 97 17.72 17.59 6.17
C ASP A 97 16.41 17.12 6.81
N ILE A 98 16.42 16.02 7.56
CA ILE A 98 15.22 15.32 8.04
C ILE A 98 14.28 16.22 8.87
N ILE A 99 14.82 17.20 9.60
CA ILE A 99 14.02 18.16 10.39
C ILE A 99 13.34 19.19 9.47
N ARG A 100 14.05 19.65 8.45
CA ARG A 100 13.54 20.67 7.51
C ARG A 100 12.56 20.08 6.51
N THR A 101 12.84 18.86 6.06
CA THR A 101 12.08 18.13 5.06
C THR A 101 11.80 16.73 5.61
N PRO A 102 10.69 16.56 6.34
CA PRO A 102 10.31 15.28 6.92
C PRO A 102 10.22 14.17 5.86
N PRO A 103 10.72 12.96 6.14
CA PRO A 103 10.48 11.80 5.31
C PRO A 103 8.98 11.52 5.26
N ALA A 104 8.46 11.24 4.08
CA ALA A 104 7.03 11.02 3.91
C ALA A 104 6.75 10.05 2.77
N ILE A 105 5.60 9.38 2.84
CA ILE A 105 5.05 8.59 1.76
C ILE A 105 3.56 8.91 1.61
N GLY A 106 3.11 9.10 0.38
CA GLY A 106 1.74 9.51 0.09
C GLY A 106 1.10 8.72 -1.05
N PHE A 107 -0.22 8.56 -0.95
CA PHE A 107 -1.06 7.75 -1.82
C PHE A 107 -2.35 8.51 -2.14
N THR A 108 -2.81 8.45 -3.38
CA THR A 108 -4.20 8.79 -3.71
C THR A 108 -5.08 7.58 -3.40
N VAL A 109 -6.08 7.74 -2.55
CA VAL A 109 -7.06 6.70 -2.22
C VAL A 109 -8.46 7.09 -2.67
N ALA A 110 -9.33 6.10 -2.86
CA ALA A 110 -10.69 6.32 -3.30
C ALA A 110 -11.65 5.33 -2.62
N THR A 111 -12.08 5.68 -1.40
CA THR A 111 -13.07 4.93 -0.62
C THR A 111 -14.31 5.76 -0.37
N MET A 112 -15.34 5.16 0.23
CA MET A 112 -16.51 5.91 0.70
C MET A 112 -16.18 6.82 1.88
N LYS A 113 -15.16 6.48 2.70
CA LYS A 113 -14.73 7.32 3.83
C LYS A 113 -13.94 8.54 3.35
N PHE A 114 -13.00 8.33 2.44
CA PHE A 114 -12.14 9.40 1.97
C PHE A 114 -11.74 9.21 0.50
N GLN A 115 -11.79 10.32 -0.23
CA GLN A 115 -11.27 10.42 -1.59
C GLN A 115 -10.31 11.60 -1.64
N GLY A 116 -9.07 11.33 -2.00
CA GLY A 116 -7.99 12.30 -1.95
C GLY A 116 -6.66 11.66 -1.65
N ARG A 117 -5.69 12.49 -1.29
CA ARG A 117 -4.34 12.08 -0.99
C ARG A 117 -4.14 11.89 0.51
N VAL A 118 -3.62 10.75 0.91
CA VAL A 118 -3.23 10.41 2.28
C VAL A 118 -1.71 10.44 2.31
N THR A 119 -1.10 11.15 3.25
CA THR A 119 0.35 11.21 3.42
C THR A 119 0.70 10.83 4.85
N VAL A 120 1.60 9.87 5.01
CA VAL A 120 2.21 9.53 6.30
C VAL A 120 3.59 10.16 6.32
N LEU A 121 3.87 10.98 7.31
CA LEU A 121 5.16 11.65 7.49
C LEU A 121 5.77 11.33 8.85
N TYR A 122 7.10 11.28 8.89
CA TYR A 122 7.87 11.07 10.12
C TYR A 122 8.33 12.39 10.74
N GLU A 123 7.90 12.63 11.97
CA GLU A 123 8.21 13.84 12.72
C GLU A 123 9.39 13.59 13.65
N ARG A 124 10.60 13.90 13.17
CA ARG A 124 11.84 13.66 13.92
C ARG A 124 11.86 14.28 15.32
N GLY A 125 11.20 15.43 15.50
CA GLY A 125 11.17 16.14 16.78
C GLY A 125 10.39 15.40 17.88
N LEU A 126 9.33 14.69 17.49
CA LEU A 126 8.48 13.93 18.41
C LEU A 126 8.75 12.42 18.38
N ASP A 127 9.49 11.95 17.37
CA ASP A 127 9.70 10.53 17.07
C ASP A 127 8.38 9.78 16.87
N LEU A 128 7.45 10.42 16.15
CA LEU A 128 6.11 9.91 15.85
C LEU A 128 5.79 10.12 14.37
N TYR A 129 4.69 9.54 13.93
CA TYR A 129 4.11 9.87 12.64
C TYR A 129 3.04 10.94 12.76
N ALA A 130 2.79 11.62 11.65
CA ALA A 130 1.54 12.31 11.41
C ALA A 130 0.92 11.81 10.10
N VAL A 131 -0.40 11.83 10.05
CA VAL A 131 -1.17 11.45 8.87
C VAL A 131 -1.96 12.66 8.38
N GLU A 132 -1.73 13.03 7.12
CA GLU A 132 -2.40 14.15 6.47
C GLU A 132 -3.34 13.68 5.37
N LEU A 133 -4.55 14.19 5.38
CA LEU A 133 -5.56 14.01 4.35
C LEU A 133 -5.69 15.29 3.54
N HIS A 134 -5.40 15.20 2.24
CA HIS A 134 -5.52 16.29 1.30
C HIS A 134 -6.60 16.03 0.25
N ARG A 135 -7.43 17.03 -0.04
CA ARG A 135 -8.40 16.99 -1.13
C ARG A 135 -8.17 18.20 -2.03
N ALA A 136 -8.01 17.94 -3.33
CA ALA A 136 -7.70 18.98 -4.33
C ALA A 136 -6.49 19.87 -3.96
N GLY A 137 -5.49 19.31 -3.25
CA GLY A 137 -4.28 20.02 -2.82
C GLY A 137 -4.42 20.75 -1.49
N GLU A 138 -5.62 20.84 -0.91
CA GLU A 138 -5.85 21.45 0.40
C GLU A 138 -5.80 20.41 1.50
N LEU A 139 -5.16 20.74 2.63
CA LEU A 139 -5.16 19.93 3.83
C LEU A 139 -6.56 19.97 4.47
N VAL A 140 -7.22 18.82 4.53
CA VAL A 140 -8.57 18.65 5.10
C VAL A 140 -8.50 18.20 6.54
N GLU A 141 -7.59 17.28 6.84
CA GLU A 141 -7.41 16.73 8.17
C GLU A 141 -5.95 16.38 8.38
N ARG A 142 -5.46 16.61 9.59
CA ARG A 142 -4.16 16.16 10.04
C ARG A 142 -4.34 15.50 11.40
N VAL A 143 -3.78 14.30 11.53
CA VAL A 143 -3.71 13.55 12.77
C VAL A 143 -2.24 13.52 13.18
N ASP A 144 -1.92 14.28 14.22
CA ASP A 144 -0.59 14.33 14.85
C ASP A 144 -0.41 13.20 15.88
N GLU A 145 0.82 13.05 16.36
CA GLU A 145 1.17 12.14 17.46
C GLU A 145 0.72 10.68 17.24
N VAL A 146 0.86 10.19 16.00
CA VAL A 146 0.53 8.82 15.64
C VAL A 146 1.69 7.91 16.00
N PHE A 147 1.50 7.09 17.04
CA PHE A 147 2.47 6.07 17.44
C PHE A 147 2.60 4.98 16.39
N PHE A 148 3.78 4.38 16.28
CA PHE A 148 4.11 3.34 15.30
C PHE A 148 3.13 2.15 15.32
N ASP A 149 2.71 1.72 16.50
CA ASP A 149 1.75 0.62 16.71
C ASP A 149 0.29 1.01 16.40
N THR A 150 -0.06 2.29 16.56
CA THR A 150 -1.41 2.83 16.26
C THR A 150 -1.60 3.30 14.82
N LEU A 151 -0.54 3.27 13.98
CA LEU A 151 -0.62 3.72 12.60
C LEU A 151 -1.67 2.95 11.78
N GLY A 152 -1.76 1.64 11.98
CA GLY A 152 -2.76 0.79 11.30
C GLY A 152 -4.19 1.17 11.67
N GLU A 153 -4.47 1.43 12.96
CA GLU A 153 -5.77 1.87 13.47
C GLU A 153 -6.14 3.26 12.95
N THR A 154 -5.16 4.16 12.92
CA THR A 154 -5.36 5.52 12.39
C THR A 154 -5.73 5.47 10.91
N LEU A 155 -5.01 4.69 10.10
CA LEU A 155 -5.33 4.55 8.68
C LEU A 155 -6.68 3.84 8.46
N GLU A 156 -7.01 2.77 9.21
CA GLU A 156 -8.33 2.13 9.11
C GLU A 156 -9.46 3.13 9.38
N ARG A 157 -9.33 3.92 10.45
CA ARG A 157 -10.31 4.95 10.82
C ARG A 157 -10.52 5.94 9.68
N LEU A 158 -9.44 6.46 9.10
CA LEU A 158 -9.45 7.52 8.10
C LEU A 158 -9.90 7.04 6.71
N ILE A 159 -9.44 5.86 6.26
CA ILE A 159 -9.54 5.50 4.83
C ILE A 159 -10.25 4.19 4.55
N ASP A 160 -10.30 3.22 5.47
CA ASP A 160 -10.90 1.92 5.18
C ASP A 160 -12.40 1.88 5.44
N ASP A 161 -13.21 1.72 4.38
CA ASP A 161 -14.67 1.66 4.45
C ASP A 161 -15.22 0.22 4.54
N GLY A 162 -14.34 -0.77 4.66
CA GLY A 162 -14.71 -2.19 4.73
C GLY A 162 -15.32 -2.75 3.43
N SER A 163 -15.25 -2.00 2.32
CA SER A 163 -15.86 -2.43 1.05
C SER A 163 -15.23 -3.69 0.47
N TRP A 164 -13.99 -4.02 0.85
CA TRP A 164 -13.29 -5.26 0.50
C TRP A 164 -14.04 -6.53 0.98
N ARG A 165 -14.83 -6.41 2.05
CA ARG A 165 -15.67 -7.52 2.56
C ARG A 165 -16.90 -7.76 1.70
N ARG A 166 -17.25 -6.82 0.80
CA ARG A 166 -18.45 -6.89 -0.03
C ARG A 166 -18.14 -7.60 -1.33
N ILE A 167 -18.97 -8.59 -1.68
CA ILE A 167 -18.89 -9.28 -2.96
C ILE A 167 -19.29 -8.31 -4.07
N ARG A 168 -18.38 -7.99 -4.98
CA ARG A 168 -18.69 -7.24 -6.21
C ARG A 168 -19.03 -8.22 -7.33
N VAL A 169 -20.29 -8.21 -7.76
CA VAL A 169 -20.73 -9.02 -8.92
C VAL A 169 -20.64 -8.16 -10.18
N GLN A 170 -19.76 -8.54 -11.11
CA GLN A 170 -19.71 -7.94 -12.43
C GLN A 170 -20.47 -8.85 -13.42
N CYS A 171 -21.62 -8.39 -13.93
CA CYS A 171 -22.31 -9.09 -15.01
C CYS A 171 -21.55 -8.89 -16.32
N LEU A 172 -20.78 -9.90 -16.74
CA LEU A 172 -20.17 -9.93 -18.06
C LEU A 172 -21.28 -10.11 -19.11
N SER A 173 -21.58 -9.08 -19.90
CA SER A 173 -22.53 -9.20 -21.00
C SER A 173 -21.90 -10.00 -22.15
N CYS A 174 -22.22 -11.29 -22.25
CA CYS A 174 -21.98 -12.05 -23.48
C CYS A 174 -22.98 -11.60 -24.54
N ARG A 175 -22.62 -10.61 -25.38
CA ARG A 175 -23.28 -10.47 -26.68
C ARG A 175 -22.78 -11.59 -27.59
N LYS A 176 -23.54 -12.68 -27.68
CA LYS A 176 -23.39 -13.63 -28.78
C LYS A 176 -23.72 -12.87 -30.07
N ALA A 177 -22.72 -12.65 -30.92
CA ALA A 177 -22.95 -12.24 -32.29
C ALA A 177 -23.66 -13.40 -33.01
N ILE A 178 -24.97 -13.25 -33.22
CA ILE A 178 -25.72 -14.10 -34.13
C ILE A 178 -25.31 -13.66 -35.53
N ARG A 179 -24.52 -14.48 -36.23
CA ARG A 179 -24.32 -14.32 -37.68
C ARG A 179 -25.52 -14.97 -38.38
N HIS A 180 -26.24 -14.17 -39.17
CA HIS A 180 -27.26 -14.62 -40.11
C HIS A 180 -26.63 -15.34 -41.30
#